data_AF-A0A843HBA5-F1
#
_entry.id   AF-A0A843HBA5-F1
#
_cell.length_a   1.000
_cell.length_b   1.000
_cell.length_c   1.000
_cell.angle_alpha   90.00
_cell.angle_beta   90.00
_cell.angle_gamma   90.00
#
_symmetry.space_group_name_H-M   'P 1'
#
loop_
_entity.id
_entity.type
_entity.pdbx_description
1 polymer ?
#
loop_
_entity_poly.entity_id
_entity_poly.type
_entity_poly.pdbx_seq_one_letter_code
_entity_poly.pdbx_strand_id
1 'polypeptide(L)'
;KEIIQSIIKLYKDKTTLKGVKGKEVEYLNSKGLLNAIYGMMVTDIIRDVIGYDNELEWNTKESNAAKELEKYNKSRRRFNYYPWGIFCTAYSRRNLWTGIINFKEDYLYSDTDSIKCINMQKHESYILKYNAMCDKKLKLMCKHYGIDYAELEPKTIKGETKPLGVWDYDGHYDYFKTLGAKRYMVSEGDKLSITVSGVNKKVAVPYLLKMHPIRECFDIFSESLEIPAEHTGKLTHYYIDNAYHGVVTDYLGVSYKYHSLSGVYLEPASYSFDISIEYLDFLKGVFYTK
;
A
#
# COMPACT_ATOMS: atom_id res chain seq x y z
N LYS A 1 18.83 -5.07 19.57
CA LYS A 1 19.23 -3.66 19.30
C LYS A 1 19.41 -3.42 17.80
N GLU A 2 20.02 -4.36 17.11
CA GLU A 2 20.33 -4.45 15.68
C GLU A 2 19.12 -4.19 14.77
N ILE A 3 17.94 -4.74 15.11
CA ILE A 3 16.71 -4.48 14.35
C ILE A 3 16.29 -3.01 14.40
N ILE A 4 16.47 -2.35 15.55
CA ILE A 4 16.16 -0.93 15.74
C ILE A 4 17.11 -0.09 14.88
N GLN A 5 18.41 -0.38 14.93
CA GLN A 5 19.40 0.32 14.12
C GLN A 5 19.14 0.14 12.61
N SER A 6 18.73 -1.05 12.18
CA SER A 6 18.30 -1.31 10.79
C SER A 6 17.10 -0.45 10.39
N ILE A 7 16.08 -0.34 11.26
CA ILE A 7 14.91 0.53 11.02
C ILE A 7 15.32 1.99 10.90
N ILE A 8 16.18 2.48 11.80
CA ILE A 8 16.68 3.87 11.81
C ILE A 8 17.44 4.17 10.51
N LYS A 9 18.35 3.28 10.10
CA LYS A 9 19.08 3.41 8.84
C LYS A 9 18.14 3.47 7.64
N LEU A 10 17.21 2.52 7.53
CA LEU A 10 16.26 2.48 6.41
C LEU A 10 15.34 3.72 6.38
N TYR A 11 14.95 4.23 7.55
CA TYR A 11 14.18 5.46 7.65
C TYR A 11 14.98 6.68 7.20
N LYS A 12 16.24 6.78 7.64
CA LYS A 12 17.19 7.82 7.19
C LYS A 12 17.37 7.78 5.68
N ASP A 13 17.71 6.62 5.13
CA ASP A 13 17.91 6.44 3.68
C ASP A 13 16.64 6.77 2.90
N LYS A 14 15.46 6.30 3.35
CA LYS A 14 14.17 6.65 2.74
C LYS A 14 13.95 8.17 2.73
N THR A 15 14.36 8.88 3.78
CA THR A 15 14.13 10.33 3.90
C THR A 15 15.09 11.13 3.04
N THR A 16 16.38 10.79 3.06
CA THR A 16 17.43 11.53 2.34
C THR A 16 17.41 11.28 0.84
N LEU A 17 16.95 10.10 0.40
CA LEU A 17 16.88 9.74 -1.02
C LEU A 17 15.57 10.19 -1.69
N LYS A 18 14.54 10.58 -0.93
CA LYS A 18 13.24 10.97 -1.48
C LYS A 18 13.39 12.21 -2.38
N GLY A 19 13.05 12.04 -3.66
CA GLY A 19 13.08 13.12 -4.65
C GLY A 19 14.47 13.45 -5.22
N VAL A 20 15.51 12.67 -4.88
CA VAL A 20 16.82 12.79 -5.52
C VAL A 20 16.77 12.13 -6.91
N LYS A 21 17.07 12.91 -7.94
CA LYS A 21 17.14 12.42 -9.32
C LYS A 21 18.21 11.32 -9.46
N GLY A 22 17.83 10.16 -9.99
CA GLY A 22 18.71 9.02 -10.19
C GLY A 22 18.88 8.13 -8.95
N LYS A 23 18.12 8.36 -7.87
CA LYS A 23 18.08 7.53 -6.66
C LYS A 23 16.71 6.93 -6.36
N GLU A 24 15.84 6.92 -7.37
CA GLU A 24 14.46 6.44 -7.25
C GLU A 24 14.41 4.96 -6.86
N VAL A 25 15.34 4.14 -7.39
CA VAL A 25 15.44 2.71 -7.08
C VAL A 25 15.87 2.50 -5.63
N GLU A 26 16.92 3.17 -5.18
CA GLU A 26 17.40 3.06 -3.79
C GLU A 26 16.35 3.55 -2.80
N TYR A 27 15.65 4.64 -3.11
CA TYR A 27 14.52 5.11 -2.32
C TYR A 27 13.41 4.06 -2.21
N LEU A 28 13.01 3.47 -3.35
CA LEU A 28 11.98 2.42 -3.38
C LEU A 28 12.42 1.18 -2.61
N ASN A 29 13.68 0.78 -2.72
CA ASN A 29 14.25 -0.34 -1.97
C ASN A 29 14.24 -0.08 -0.47
N SER A 30 14.74 1.08 -0.01
CA SER A 30 14.74 1.44 1.41
C SER A 30 13.33 1.52 1.98
N LYS A 31 12.38 2.11 1.24
CA LYS A 31 10.95 2.14 1.62
C LYS A 31 10.35 0.73 1.66
N GLY A 32 10.63 -0.10 0.66
CA GLY A 32 10.14 -1.46 0.56
C GLY A 32 10.66 -2.34 1.70
N LEU A 33 11.96 -2.29 1.98
CA LEU A 33 12.61 -3.02 3.08
C LEU A 33 12.09 -2.58 4.45
N LEU A 34 11.91 -1.27 4.67
CA LEU A 34 11.36 -0.75 5.91
C LEU A 34 9.96 -1.33 6.20
N ASN A 35 9.10 -1.36 5.17
CA ASN A 35 7.77 -1.96 5.28
C ASN A 35 7.82 -3.49 5.39
N ALA A 36 8.79 -4.13 4.72
CA ALA A 36 8.97 -5.57 4.76
C ALA A 36 9.42 -6.08 6.13
N ILE A 37 10.12 -5.27 6.94
CA ILE A 37 10.47 -5.64 8.33
C ILE A 37 9.20 -5.98 9.11
N TYR A 38 8.16 -5.15 9.03
CA TYR A 38 6.86 -5.45 9.63
C TYR A 38 6.22 -6.68 8.99
N GLY A 39 6.18 -6.76 7.65
CA GLY A 39 5.59 -7.89 6.93
C GLY A 39 6.20 -9.24 7.36
N MET A 40 7.53 -9.30 7.51
CA MET A 40 8.25 -10.49 7.98
C MET A 40 7.93 -10.88 9.42
N MET A 41 7.47 -9.96 10.28
CA MET A 41 7.05 -10.28 11.65
C MET A 41 5.69 -10.98 11.68
N VAL A 42 4.79 -10.63 10.76
CA VAL A 42 3.40 -11.12 10.71
C VAL A 42 3.16 -12.10 9.56
N THR A 43 4.21 -12.59 8.91
CA THR A 43 4.12 -13.61 7.87
C THR A 43 3.37 -14.82 8.39
N ASP A 44 2.37 -15.26 7.62
CA ASP A 44 1.76 -16.56 7.85
C ASP A 44 2.75 -17.68 7.52
N ILE A 45 3.12 -18.42 8.57
CA ILE A 45 4.12 -19.49 8.54
C ILE A 45 3.48 -20.88 8.39
N ILE A 46 2.17 -20.99 8.60
CA ILE A 46 1.42 -22.23 8.42
C ILE A 46 0.76 -22.12 7.05
N ARG A 47 1.34 -22.79 6.06
CA ARG A 47 0.84 -22.74 4.69
C ARG A 47 0.65 -24.13 4.16
N ASP A 48 -0.47 -24.34 3.48
CA ASP A 48 -0.73 -25.59 2.80
C ASP A 48 0.33 -25.83 1.72
N VAL A 49 0.64 -27.11 1.54
CA VAL A 49 1.60 -27.54 0.55
C VAL A 49 0.84 -27.75 -0.76
N ILE A 50 1.12 -26.89 -1.73
CA ILE A 50 0.61 -27.06 -3.09
C ILE A 50 1.54 -28.05 -3.80
N GLY A 51 1.01 -29.19 -4.17
CA GLY A 51 1.69 -30.24 -4.92
C GLY A 51 1.13 -30.37 -6.32
N TYR A 52 1.92 -30.95 -7.21
CA TYR A 52 1.46 -31.41 -8.52
C TYR A 52 1.71 -32.91 -8.60
N ASP A 53 0.66 -33.66 -8.90
CA ASP A 53 0.71 -35.10 -9.13
C ASP A 53 0.18 -35.40 -10.54
N ASN A 54 0.75 -36.39 -11.23
CA ASN A 54 0.32 -36.76 -12.57
C ASN A 54 -1.09 -37.40 -12.61
N GLU A 55 -1.59 -37.90 -11.48
CA GLU A 55 -2.92 -38.51 -11.36
C GLU A 55 -4.00 -37.54 -10.88
N LEU A 56 -3.67 -36.62 -9.97
CA LEU A 56 -4.61 -35.69 -9.32
C LEU A 56 -4.45 -34.24 -9.81
N GLU A 57 -3.53 -33.99 -10.74
CA GLU A 57 -3.10 -32.64 -11.13
C GLU A 57 -2.67 -31.80 -9.90
N TRP A 58 -3.04 -30.52 -9.87
CA TRP A 58 -2.77 -29.64 -8.73
C TRP A 58 -3.56 -30.09 -7.50
N ASN A 59 -2.85 -30.43 -6.44
CA ASN A 59 -3.45 -30.76 -5.15
C ASN A 59 -2.95 -29.82 -4.04
N THR A 60 -3.78 -29.66 -3.02
CA THR A 60 -3.44 -28.89 -1.82
C THR A 60 -3.49 -29.83 -0.63
N LYS A 61 -2.36 -29.96 0.06
CA LYS A 61 -2.26 -30.76 1.28
C LYS A 61 -2.18 -29.85 2.48
N GLU A 62 -3.11 -30.04 3.41
CA GLU A 62 -3.13 -29.30 4.67
C GLU A 62 -1.81 -29.48 5.43
N SER A 63 -1.26 -28.36 5.91
CA SER A 63 -0.02 -28.39 6.66
C SER A 63 -0.24 -28.79 8.13
N ASN A 64 0.73 -29.52 8.70
CA ASN A 64 0.72 -29.77 10.14
C ASN A 64 1.22 -28.51 10.88
N ALA A 65 0.27 -27.74 11.41
CA ALA A 65 0.53 -26.49 12.12
C ALA A 65 1.59 -26.61 13.23
N ALA A 66 1.52 -27.67 14.06
CA ALA A 66 2.46 -27.87 15.15
C ALA A 66 3.90 -28.08 14.65
N LYS A 67 4.06 -28.85 13.57
CA LYS A 67 5.36 -29.12 12.96
C LYS A 67 5.97 -27.87 12.31
N GLU A 68 5.18 -27.10 11.55
CA GLU A 68 5.70 -25.87 10.93
C GLU A 68 6.01 -24.79 11.97
N LEU A 69 5.19 -24.68 13.04
CA LEU A 69 5.49 -23.81 14.18
C LEU A 69 6.80 -24.21 14.87
N GLU A 70 6.99 -25.50 15.14
CA GLU A 70 8.22 -25.99 15.77
C GLU A 70 9.45 -25.71 14.91
N LYS A 71 9.37 -26.00 13.61
CA LYS A 71 10.43 -25.72 12.62
C LYS A 71 10.76 -24.23 12.55
N TYR A 72 9.74 -23.36 12.50
CA TYR A 72 9.94 -21.92 12.51
C TYR A 72 10.58 -21.45 13.83
N ASN A 73 10.07 -21.93 14.96
CA ASN A 73 10.54 -21.53 16.29
C ASN A 73 11.98 -21.98 16.57
N LYS A 74 12.40 -23.15 16.06
CA LYS A 74 13.75 -23.70 16.19
C LYS A 74 14.74 -23.19 15.12
N SER A 75 14.26 -22.43 14.13
CA SER A 75 15.11 -21.93 13.05
C SER A 75 16.17 -20.96 13.58
N ARG A 76 17.45 -21.25 13.31
CA ARG A 76 18.57 -20.35 13.63
C ARG A 76 18.53 -19.03 12.88
N ARG A 77 17.73 -18.95 11.81
CA ARG A 77 17.53 -17.74 11.01
C ARG A 77 16.41 -16.86 11.56
N ARG A 78 15.69 -17.29 12.60
CA ARG A 78 14.62 -16.49 13.19
C ARG A 78 15.21 -15.39 14.07
N PHE A 79 14.96 -14.14 13.68
CA PHE A 79 15.28 -12.95 14.47
C PHE A 79 14.04 -12.09 14.76
N ASN A 80 12.88 -12.47 14.21
CA ASN A 80 11.61 -11.77 14.38
C ASN A 80 10.72 -12.44 15.42
N TYR A 81 9.95 -11.61 16.12
CA TYR A 81 8.98 -12.03 17.10
C TYR A 81 7.59 -11.54 16.71
N TYR A 82 6.67 -12.49 16.47
CA TYR A 82 5.32 -12.19 15.96
C TYR A 82 4.55 -11.16 16.81
N PRO A 83 4.59 -11.21 18.15
CA PRO A 83 3.94 -10.18 18.97
C PRO A 83 4.41 -8.75 18.71
N TRP A 84 5.66 -8.52 18.26
CA TRP A 84 6.09 -7.18 17.87
C TRP A 84 5.24 -6.63 16.73
N GLY A 85 4.90 -7.45 15.73
CA GLY A 85 4.02 -7.07 14.64
C GLY A 85 2.59 -6.73 15.11
N ILE A 86 2.06 -7.49 16.07
CA ILE A 86 0.75 -7.20 16.70
C ILE A 86 0.78 -5.80 17.32
N PHE A 87 1.78 -5.53 18.17
CA PHE A 87 1.91 -4.24 18.85
C PHE A 87 2.17 -3.09 17.87
N CYS A 88 2.95 -3.29 16.80
CA CYS A 88 3.13 -2.29 15.76
C CYS A 88 1.77 -1.81 15.22
N THR A 89 0.91 -2.74 14.78
CA THR A 89 -0.39 -2.34 14.23
C THR A 89 -1.36 -1.79 15.28
N ALA A 90 -1.33 -2.34 16.50
CA ALA A 90 -2.16 -1.86 17.60
C ALA A 90 -1.82 -0.41 17.97
N TYR A 91 -0.54 -0.08 18.09
CA TYR A 91 -0.09 1.29 18.35
C TYR A 91 -0.40 2.22 17.18
N SER A 92 -0.16 1.81 15.93
CA SER A 92 -0.49 2.63 14.76
C SER A 92 -1.99 2.95 14.69
N ARG A 93 -2.86 1.95 14.86
CA ARG A 93 -4.32 2.15 14.89
C ARG A 93 -4.75 3.02 16.05
N ARG A 94 -4.21 2.80 17.26
CA ARG A 94 -4.49 3.65 18.41
C ARG A 94 -4.11 5.10 18.12
N ASN A 95 -2.91 5.34 17.59
CA ASN A 95 -2.42 6.68 17.31
C ASN A 95 -3.32 7.40 16.29
N LEU A 96 -3.66 6.72 15.19
CA LEU A 96 -4.62 7.22 14.19
C LEU A 96 -5.97 7.54 14.83
N TRP A 97 -6.50 6.61 15.64
CA TRP A 97 -7.79 6.76 16.31
C TRP A 97 -7.82 7.95 17.28
N THR A 98 -6.73 8.21 18.02
CA THR A 98 -6.66 9.41 18.86
C THR A 98 -6.72 10.69 18.04
N GLY A 99 -6.18 10.68 16.82
CA GLY A 99 -6.29 11.79 15.90
C GLY A 99 -7.73 11.96 15.45
N ILE A 100 -8.35 10.90 14.92
CA ILE A 100 -9.75 10.92 14.46
C ILE A 100 -10.69 11.48 15.55
N ILE A 101 -10.56 11.00 16.80
CA ILE A 101 -11.36 11.51 17.94
C ILE A 101 -11.11 13.00 18.17
N ASN A 102 -9.86 13.46 18.04
CA ASN A 102 -9.53 14.85 18.28
C ASN A 102 -10.11 15.78 17.20
N PHE A 103 -10.04 15.37 15.93
CA PHE A 103 -10.54 16.13 14.79
C PHE A 103 -12.07 16.24 14.75
N LYS A 104 -12.81 15.29 15.34
CA LYS A 104 -14.29 15.34 15.47
C LYS A 104 -14.97 15.59 14.11
N GLU A 105 -15.88 16.57 14.03
CA GLU A 105 -16.59 16.96 12.80
C GLU A 105 -15.67 17.51 11.70
N ASP A 106 -14.44 17.90 12.03
CA ASP A 106 -13.46 18.34 11.04
C ASP A 106 -12.75 17.15 10.36
N TYR A 107 -12.97 15.91 10.81
CA TYR A 107 -12.47 14.69 10.18
C TYR A 107 -13.27 14.33 8.92
N LEU A 108 -12.59 14.08 7.80
CA LEU A 108 -13.21 13.64 6.56
C LEU A 108 -12.89 12.18 6.21
N TYR A 109 -11.61 11.79 6.34
CA TYR A 109 -11.14 10.49 5.89
C TYR A 109 -9.79 10.13 6.51
N SER A 110 -9.48 8.83 6.60
CA SER A 110 -8.16 8.34 6.96
C SER A 110 -7.77 7.09 6.17
N ASP A 111 -6.47 6.93 5.94
CA ASP A 111 -5.88 5.71 5.39
C ASP A 111 -4.56 5.44 6.11
N THR A 112 -4.53 4.33 6.86
CA THR A 112 -3.39 3.76 7.58
C THR A 112 -2.74 4.66 8.64
N ASP A 113 -2.16 5.78 8.23
CA ASP A 113 -1.36 6.71 9.02
C ASP A 113 -1.56 8.17 8.59
N SER A 114 -2.66 8.47 7.88
CA SER A 114 -3.01 9.79 7.40
C SER A 114 -4.43 10.20 7.82
N ILE A 115 -4.63 11.50 8.06
CA ILE A 115 -5.94 12.10 8.30
C ILE A 115 -6.14 13.22 7.27
N LYS A 116 -7.28 13.17 6.57
CA LYS A 116 -7.79 14.27 5.75
C LYS A 116 -8.85 14.99 6.56
N CYS A 117 -8.70 16.30 6.70
CA CYS A 117 -9.52 17.12 7.58
C CYS A 117 -9.70 18.53 7.01
N ILE A 118 -10.68 19.23 7.57
CA ILE A 118 -10.85 20.68 7.42
C ILE A 118 -10.38 21.39 8.71
N ASN A 119 -10.20 22.71 8.67
CA ASN A 119 -9.92 23.53 9.85
C ASN A 119 -8.79 23.02 10.77
N MET A 120 -7.74 22.42 10.20
CA MET A 120 -6.67 21.73 10.93
C MET A 120 -5.99 22.58 12.00
N GLN A 121 -5.97 23.90 11.82
CA GLN A 121 -5.43 24.87 12.79
C GLN A 121 -6.10 24.76 14.16
N LYS A 122 -7.40 24.40 14.23
CA LYS A 122 -8.13 24.18 15.50
C LYS A 122 -7.55 23.03 16.33
N HIS A 123 -6.86 22.10 15.69
CA HIS A 123 -6.35 20.85 16.26
C HIS A 123 -4.82 20.86 16.48
N GLU A 124 -4.16 21.99 16.21
CA GLU A 124 -2.71 22.15 16.35
C GLU A 124 -2.21 21.76 17.75
N SER A 125 -2.96 22.12 18.79
CA SER A 125 -2.59 21.79 20.18
C SER A 125 -2.49 20.27 20.43
N TYR A 126 -3.31 19.46 19.77
CA TYR A 126 -3.23 18.01 19.84
C TYR A 126 -2.01 17.49 19.08
N ILE A 127 -1.79 17.99 17.86
CA ILE A 127 -0.65 17.61 17.00
C ILE A 127 0.66 17.84 17.75
N LEU A 128 0.85 19.02 18.33
CA LEU A 128 2.05 19.37 19.09
C LEU A 128 2.24 18.46 20.32
N LYS A 129 1.16 18.16 21.06
CA LYS A 129 1.22 17.25 22.22
C LYS A 129 1.57 15.82 21.82
N TYR A 130 0.99 15.32 20.74
CA TYR A 130 1.31 14.00 20.20
C TYR A 130 2.78 13.93 19.76
N ASN A 131 3.24 14.93 19.01
CA ASN A 131 4.62 14.99 18.52
C ASN A 131 5.63 15.06 19.67
N ALA A 132 5.35 15.86 20.71
CA ALA A 132 6.19 15.93 21.91
C ALA A 132 6.22 14.59 22.68
N MET A 133 5.11 13.86 22.71
CA MET A 133 5.05 12.51 23.30
C MET A 133 5.89 11.50 22.52
N CYS A 134 5.84 11.54 21.18
CA CYS A 134 6.71 10.73 20.33
C CYS A 134 8.19 11.04 20.55
N ASP A 135 8.57 12.32 20.53
CA ASP A 135 9.93 12.80 20.80
C ASP A 135 10.46 12.29 22.15
N LYS A 136 9.67 12.41 23.22
CA LYS A 136 10.03 11.92 24.55
C LYS A 136 10.29 10.41 24.56
N LYS A 137 9.43 9.61 23.90
CA LYS A 137 9.59 8.15 23.81
C LYS A 137 10.85 7.77 23.03
N LEU A 138 11.11 8.46 21.93
CA LEU A 138 12.30 8.24 21.10
C LEU A 138 13.59 8.59 21.84
N LYS A 139 13.63 9.72 22.56
CA LYS A 139 14.79 10.10 23.40
C LYS A 139 15.07 9.06 24.49
N LEU A 140 14.04 8.53 25.14
CA LEU A 140 14.19 7.46 26.13
C LEU A 140 14.75 6.18 25.50
N MET A 141 14.26 5.80 24.32
CA MET A 141 14.77 4.64 23.55
C MET A 141 16.24 4.85 23.17
N CYS A 142 16.60 6.02 22.63
CA CYS A 142 17.97 6.38 22.27
C CYS A 142 18.90 6.30 23.48
N LYS A 143 18.51 6.88 24.62
CA LYS A 143 19.29 6.81 25.87
C LYS A 143 19.50 5.37 26.32
N HIS A 144 18.46 4.55 26.27
CA HIS A 144 18.53 3.15 26.71
C HIS A 144 19.48 2.31 25.83
N TYR A 145 19.47 2.52 24.52
CA TYR A 145 20.30 1.73 23.59
C TYR A 145 21.63 2.38 23.21
N GLY A 146 21.90 3.61 23.66
CA GLY A 146 23.09 4.38 23.29
C GLY A 146 23.10 4.74 21.79
N ILE A 147 21.98 5.23 21.29
CA ILE A 147 21.80 5.66 19.89
C ILE A 147 21.77 7.19 19.86
N ASP A 148 22.44 7.80 18.89
CA ASP A 148 22.37 9.24 18.69
C ASP A 148 20.96 9.65 18.22
N TYR A 149 20.35 10.60 18.92
CA TYR A 149 19.01 11.08 18.60
C TYR A 149 18.94 11.74 17.22
N ALA A 150 20.04 12.34 16.76
CA ALA A 150 20.10 12.98 15.44
C ALA A 150 19.84 12.01 14.29
N GLU A 151 20.03 10.70 14.49
CA GLU A 151 19.73 9.68 13.48
C GLU A 151 18.22 9.49 13.24
N LEU A 152 17.37 9.91 14.18
CA LEU A 152 15.91 9.80 14.11
C LEU A 152 15.23 11.02 13.50
N GLU A 153 16.00 12.07 13.19
CA GLU A 153 15.53 13.31 12.60
C GLU A 153 16.31 13.66 11.31
N PRO A 154 16.36 12.74 10.32
CA PRO A 154 17.04 12.98 9.06
C PRO A 154 16.46 14.20 8.32
N LYS A 155 17.32 14.89 7.57
CA LYS A 155 16.92 15.99 6.71
C LYS A 155 16.62 15.51 5.30
N THR A 156 15.58 16.09 4.69
CA THR A 156 15.30 15.91 3.26
C THR A 156 16.34 16.62 2.40
N ILE A 157 16.28 16.40 1.09
CA ILE A 157 17.09 17.13 0.10
C ILE A 157 16.89 18.65 0.12
N LYS A 158 15.76 19.11 0.68
CA LYS A 158 15.43 20.53 0.84
C LYS A 158 15.87 21.09 2.19
N GLY A 159 16.55 20.28 3.02
CA GLY A 159 17.03 20.66 4.35
C GLY A 159 15.97 20.56 5.45
N GLU A 160 14.75 20.16 5.14
CA GLU A 160 13.68 19.99 6.14
C GLU A 160 13.94 18.77 7.03
N THR A 161 13.95 18.96 8.34
CA THR A 161 14.05 17.89 9.32
C THR A 161 12.76 17.07 9.36
N LYS A 162 12.87 15.74 9.31
CA LYS A 162 11.73 14.81 9.40
C LYS A 162 11.92 13.84 10.58
N PRO A 163 11.40 14.20 11.77
CA PRO A 163 11.42 13.32 12.93
C PRO A 163 10.56 12.06 12.70
N LEU A 164 11.02 10.92 13.22
CA LEU A 164 10.29 9.67 13.11
C LEU A 164 8.96 9.69 13.91
N GLY A 165 7.87 9.24 13.28
CA GLY A 165 6.62 8.89 13.97
C GLY A 165 5.72 10.06 14.41
N VAL A 166 6.03 11.28 13.98
CA VAL A 166 5.23 12.49 14.24
C VAL A 166 4.10 12.65 13.22
N TRP A 167 3.06 13.39 13.60
CA TRP A 167 2.13 13.98 12.63
C TRP A 167 2.85 15.12 11.90
N ASP A 168 2.96 14.97 10.59
CA ASP A 168 3.57 15.95 9.69
C ASP A 168 2.50 16.53 8.76
N TYR A 169 2.69 17.77 8.32
CA TYR A 169 1.77 18.42 7.41
C TYR A 169 2.05 17.98 5.97
N ASP A 170 1.10 17.24 5.37
CA ASP A 170 1.22 16.65 4.03
C ASP A 170 0.47 17.47 2.96
N GLY A 171 0.46 18.79 3.11
CA GLY A 171 -0.10 19.72 2.13
C GLY A 171 -1.60 20.01 2.26
N HIS A 172 -2.10 20.77 1.29
CA HIS A 172 -3.48 21.23 1.19
C HIS A 172 -4.11 20.75 -0.13
N TYR A 173 -5.42 20.60 -0.14
CA TYR A 173 -6.20 20.34 -1.35
C TYR A 173 -7.33 21.36 -1.44
N ASP A 174 -7.56 21.90 -2.63
CA ASP A 174 -8.70 22.79 -2.88
C ASP A 174 -10.00 21.98 -2.91
N TYR A 175 -9.94 20.75 -3.43
CA TYR A 175 -11.06 19.84 -3.51
C TYR A 175 -10.67 18.43 -3.07
N PHE A 176 -11.59 17.78 -2.34
CA PHE A 176 -11.47 16.41 -1.88
C PHE A 176 -12.84 15.73 -2.01
N LYS A 177 -12.88 14.54 -2.61
CA LYS A 177 -14.08 13.68 -2.65
C LYS A 177 -13.66 12.23 -2.44
N THR A 178 -14.43 11.51 -1.64
CA THR A 178 -14.21 10.08 -1.37
C THR A 178 -15.50 9.30 -1.64
N LEU A 179 -15.34 8.12 -2.21
CA LEU A 179 -16.37 7.09 -2.40
C LEU A 179 -16.16 5.91 -1.44
N GLY A 180 -15.31 6.10 -0.43
CA GLY A 180 -15.00 5.10 0.60
C GLY A 180 -13.52 4.73 0.64
N ALA A 181 -13.23 3.60 1.30
CA ALA A 181 -11.87 3.16 1.56
C ALA A 181 -11.06 3.02 0.27
N LYS A 182 -9.91 3.71 0.20
CA LYS A 182 -8.98 3.72 -0.93
C LYS A 182 -9.62 4.07 -2.28
N ARG A 183 -10.69 4.88 -2.27
CA ARG A 183 -11.35 5.44 -3.44
C ARG A 183 -11.62 6.92 -3.23
N TYR A 184 -10.63 7.75 -3.48
CA TYR A 184 -10.75 9.20 -3.33
C TYR A 184 -10.01 9.98 -4.41
N MET A 185 -10.48 11.20 -4.66
CA MET A 185 -9.96 12.16 -5.63
C MET A 185 -9.63 13.47 -4.91
N VAL A 186 -8.52 14.08 -5.28
CA VAL A 186 -8.02 15.34 -4.73
C VAL A 186 -7.53 16.26 -5.84
N SER A 187 -7.57 17.57 -5.60
CA SER A 187 -6.90 18.54 -6.47
C SER A 187 -6.18 19.63 -5.69
N GLU A 188 -5.11 20.13 -6.28
CA GLU A 188 -4.30 21.25 -5.79
C GLU A 188 -3.94 22.13 -7.00
N GLY A 189 -4.61 23.27 -7.13
CA GLY A 189 -4.65 24.10 -8.33
C GLY A 189 -5.07 23.27 -9.55
N ASP A 190 -4.25 23.32 -10.59
CA ASP A 190 -4.49 22.60 -11.87
C ASP A 190 -4.07 21.12 -11.83
N LYS A 191 -3.76 20.56 -10.66
CA LYS A 191 -3.33 19.16 -10.52
C LYS A 191 -4.43 18.31 -9.95
N LEU A 192 -4.91 17.34 -10.73
CA LEU A 192 -5.81 16.29 -10.29
C LEU A 192 -5.01 15.05 -9.85
N SER A 193 -5.43 14.40 -8.77
CA SER A 193 -4.91 13.09 -8.38
C SER A 193 -6.01 12.18 -7.86
N ILE A 194 -5.93 10.90 -8.20
CA ILE A 194 -6.83 9.87 -7.67
C ILE A 194 -6.03 8.83 -6.90
N THR A 195 -6.67 8.26 -5.88
CA THR A 195 -6.24 7.05 -5.19
C THR A 195 -7.40 6.07 -5.23
N VAL A 196 -7.29 5.11 -6.14
CA VAL A 196 -8.28 4.06 -6.38
C VAL A 196 -7.52 2.74 -6.48
N SER A 197 -7.81 1.81 -5.57
CA SER A 197 -7.12 0.51 -5.53
C SER A 197 -7.32 -0.24 -6.85
N GLY A 198 -6.21 -0.60 -7.50
CA GLY A 198 -6.23 -1.29 -8.80
C GLY A 198 -6.26 -0.36 -10.02
N VAL A 199 -6.23 0.97 -9.84
CA VAL A 199 -6.16 1.94 -10.95
C VAL A 199 -4.85 2.72 -10.86
N ASN A 200 -4.11 2.76 -11.96
CA ASN A 200 -2.88 3.54 -12.08
C ASN A 200 -3.21 4.99 -12.44
N LYS A 201 -3.07 5.88 -11.46
CA LYS A 201 -3.33 7.32 -11.62
C LYS A 201 -2.54 7.98 -12.75
N LYS A 202 -1.37 7.46 -13.15
CA LYS A 202 -0.58 8.05 -14.25
C LYS A 202 -1.25 7.88 -15.61
N VAL A 203 -2.15 6.90 -15.76
CA VAL A 203 -2.88 6.62 -16.99
C VAL A 203 -4.31 7.14 -16.89
N ALA A 204 -4.97 6.91 -15.75
CA ALA A 204 -6.35 7.28 -15.54
C ALA A 204 -6.58 8.81 -15.44
N VAL A 205 -5.68 9.55 -14.78
CA VAL A 205 -5.86 11.02 -14.63
C VAL A 205 -5.82 11.74 -15.98
N PRO A 206 -4.84 11.49 -16.88
CA PRO A 206 -4.86 12.07 -18.22
C PRO A 206 -6.15 11.77 -19.01
N TYR A 207 -6.69 10.55 -18.88
CA TYR A 207 -7.96 10.18 -19.51
C TYR A 207 -9.13 11.03 -18.98
N LEU A 208 -9.27 11.16 -17.66
CA LEU A 208 -10.32 11.98 -17.05
C LEU A 208 -10.22 13.45 -17.48
N LEU A 209 -9.02 14.01 -17.47
CA LEU A 209 -8.77 15.41 -17.85
C LEU A 209 -8.96 15.68 -19.35
N LYS A 210 -8.87 14.65 -20.20
CA LYS A 210 -9.20 14.76 -21.63
C LYS A 210 -10.70 14.86 -21.86
N MET A 211 -11.50 14.24 -20.99
CA MET A 211 -12.96 14.21 -21.12
C MET A 211 -13.62 15.41 -20.43
N HIS A 212 -13.08 15.84 -19.29
CA HIS A 212 -13.72 16.85 -18.44
C HIS A 212 -12.68 17.79 -17.82
N PRO A 213 -13.04 19.07 -17.57
CA PRO A 213 -12.25 19.94 -16.71
C PRO A 213 -12.23 19.39 -15.28
N ILE A 214 -11.22 19.80 -14.49
CA ILE A 214 -10.95 19.28 -13.13
C ILE A 214 -12.20 19.27 -12.26
N ARG A 215 -12.99 20.35 -12.27
CA ARG A 215 -14.18 20.45 -11.41
C ARG A 215 -15.23 19.39 -11.75
N GLU A 216 -15.52 19.21 -13.03
CA GLU A 216 -16.46 18.20 -13.51
C GLU A 216 -15.94 16.78 -13.28
N CYS A 217 -14.62 16.56 -13.26
CA CYS A 217 -14.05 15.27 -12.86
C CYS A 217 -14.52 14.84 -11.46
N PHE A 218 -14.69 15.77 -10.51
CA PHE A 218 -15.23 15.45 -9.19
C PHE A 218 -16.70 15.08 -9.24
N ASP A 219 -17.48 15.66 -10.15
CA ASP A 219 -18.91 15.37 -10.29
C ASP A 219 -19.11 13.95 -10.83
N ILE A 220 -18.37 13.58 -11.88
CA ILE A 220 -18.43 12.23 -12.47
C ILE A 220 -17.77 11.15 -11.60
N PHE A 221 -16.89 11.53 -10.66
CA PHE A 221 -16.26 10.60 -9.72
C PHE A 221 -17.31 10.06 -8.73
N SER A 222 -18.01 9.03 -9.15
CA SER A 222 -19.18 8.42 -8.50
C SER A 222 -19.17 6.90 -8.73
N GLU A 223 -20.12 6.19 -8.14
CA GLU A 223 -20.21 4.72 -8.27
C GLU A 223 -20.46 4.27 -9.72
N SER A 224 -21.08 5.10 -10.56
CA SER A 224 -21.33 4.79 -11.96
C SER A 224 -20.14 5.07 -12.91
N LEU A 225 -18.99 5.51 -12.38
CA LEU A 225 -17.83 5.76 -13.22
C LEU A 225 -17.22 4.44 -13.69
N GLU A 226 -16.96 4.34 -14.99
CA GLU A 226 -16.18 3.26 -15.57
C GLU A 226 -14.94 3.81 -16.25
N ILE A 227 -13.80 3.15 -16.04
CA ILE A 227 -12.55 3.44 -16.73
C ILE A 227 -12.25 2.29 -17.69
N PRO A 228 -12.15 2.56 -19.02
CA PRO A 228 -11.80 1.57 -20.03
C PRO A 228 -10.42 0.93 -19.78
N ALA A 229 -10.23 -0.29 -20.27
CA ALA A 229 -9.07 -1.13 -20.00
C ALA A 229 -7.73 -0.46 -20.36
N GLU A 230 -7.70 0.28 -21.47
CA GLU A 230 -6.56 1.05 -21.96
C GLU A 230 -6.16 2.21 -21.03
N HIS A 231 -7.05 2.61 -20.11
CA HIS A 231 -6.88 3.78 -19.25
C HIS A 231 -6.77 3.47 -17.76
N THR A 232 -6.95 2.22 -17.35
CA THR A 232 -6.79 1.81 -15.94
C THR A 232 -5.32 1.60 -15.58
N GLY A 233 -4.50 1.09 -16.52
CA GLY A 233 -3.18 0.52 -16.23
C GLY A 233 -3.23 -0.73 -15.34
N LYS A 234 -4.42 -1.33 -15.19
CA LYS A 234 -4.64 -2.62 -14.52
C LYS A 234 -4.41 -3.73 -15.52
N LEU A 235 -3.75 -4.80 -15.08
CA LEU A 235 -3.57 -6.02 -15.86
C LEU A 235 -4.25 -7.19 -15.17
N THR A 236 -4.88 -8.06 -15.97
CA THR A 236 -5.45 -9.33 -15.53
C THR A 236 -4.62 -10.47 -16.10
N HIS A 237 -4.37 -11.50 -15.28
CA HIS A 237 -3.70 -12.72 -15.73
C HIS A 237 -4.70 -13.63 -16.43
N TYR A 238 -4.30 -14.14 -17.59
CA TYR A 238 -5.04 -15.15 -18.33
C TYR A 238 -4.18 -16.40 -18.44
N TYR A 239 -4.78 -17.53 -18.10
CA TYR A 239 -4.18 -18.85 -18.20
C TYR A 239 -4.79 -19.55 -19.41
N ILE A 240 -3.92 -20.02 -20.30
CA ILE A 240 -4.29 -20.81 -21.48
C ILE A 240 -3.85 -22.23 -21.18
N ASP A 241 -4.81 -23.08 -20.79
CA ASP A 241 -4.54 -24.47 -20.42
C ASP A 241 -4.60 -25.42 -21.63
N ASN A 242 -5.11 -24.94 -22.77
CA ASN A 242 -5.24 -25.72 -24.00
C ASN A 242 -4.10 -25.39 -24.98
N ALA A 243 -3.66 -26.42 -25.71
CA ALA A 243 -2.65 -26.25 -26.74
C ALA A 243 -3.13 -25.31 -27.86
N TYR A 244 -2.29 -24.35 -28.23
CA TYR A 244 -2.54 -23.36 -29.27
C TYR A 244 -1.39 -23.36 -30.28
N HIS A 245 -1.72 -23.21 -31.56
CA HIS A 245 -0.75 -23.12 -32.65
C HIS A 245 -1.02 -21.88 -33.48
N GLY A 246 0.04 -21.32 -34.05
CA GLY A 246 -0.08 -20.11 -34.86
C GLY A 246 1.16 -19.86 -35.71
N VAL A 247 1.16 -18.73 -36.38
CA VAL A 247 2.30 -18.22 -37.15
C VAL A 247 2.68 -16.87 -36.58
N VAL A 248 3.95 -16.68 -36.25
CA VAL A 248 4.52 -15.39 -35.83
C VAL A 248 5.48 -14.91 -36.90
N THR A 249 5.35 -13.66 -37.31
CA THR A 249 6.25 -13.01 -38.27
C THR A 249 7.18 -12.09 -37.50
N ASP A 250 8.48 -12.25 -37.69
CA ASP A 250 9.47 -11.38 -37.06
C ASP A 250 9.55 -10.00 -37.74
N TYR A 251 10.35 -9.10 -37.17
CA TYR A 251 10.54 -7.74 -37.69
C TYR A 251 11.25 -7.68 -39.06
N LEU A 252 11.75 -8.81 -39.57
CA LEU A 252 12.35 -8.96 -40.90
C LEU A 252 11.37 -9.56 -41.91
N GLY A 253 10.12 -9.84 -41.50
CA GLY A 253 9.09 -10.44 -42.35
C GLY A 253 9.18 -11.97 -42.46
N VAL A 254 10.07 -12.62 -41.70
CA VAL A 254 10.21 -14.08 -41.71
C VAL A 254 9.17 -14.69 -40.78
N SER A 255 8.39 -15.65 -41.29
CA SER A 255 7.29 -16.27 -40.57
C SER A 255 7.65 -17.66 -40.04
N TYR A 256 7.36 -17.90 -38.76
CA TYR A 256 7.62 -19.17 -38.06
C TYR A 256 6.31 -19.72 -37.49
N LYS A 257 6.11 -21.03 -37.64
CA LYS A 257 5.02 -21.75 -36.95
C LYS A 257 5.44 -22.00 -35.51
N TYR A 258 4.56 -21.69 -34.56
CA TYR A 258 4.75 -22.05 -33.16
C TYR A 258 3.63 -22.97 -32.69
N HIS A 259 3.95 -23.78 -31.69
CA HIS A 259 3.01 -24.63 -30.98
C HIS A 259 3.29 -24.48 -29.49
N SER A 260 2.34 -23.90 -28.76
CA SER A 260 2.40 -23.67 -27.32
C SER A 260 1.40 -24.58 -26.65
N LEU A 261 1.87 -25.45 -25.75
CA LEU A 261 1.01 -26.40 -25.04
C LEU A 261 0.11 -25.72 -24.00
N SER A 262 0.63 -24.65 -23.41
CA SER A 262 -0.07 -23.76 -22.48
C SER A 262 0.59 -22.38 -22.50
N GLY A 263 -0.02 -21.40 -21.84
CA GLY A 263 0.54 -20.06 -21.76
C GLY A 263 -0.07 -19.23 -20.64
N VAL A 264 0.66 -18.21 -20.22
CA VAL A 264 0.15 -17.16 -19.32
C VAL A 264 0.48 -15.81 -19.96
N TYR A 265 -0.51 -14.93 -20.00
CA TYR A 265 -0.30 -13.56 -20.45
C TYR A 265 -1.08 -12.57 -19.60
N LEU A 266 -0.72 -11.29 -19.75
CA LEU A 266 -1.36 -10.17 -19.09
C LEU A 266 -2.11 -9.34 -20.11
N GLU A 267 -3.38 -9.06 -19.84
CA GLU A 267 -4.20 -8.18 -20.67
C GLU A 267 -4.69 -6.96 -19.86
N PRO A 268 -4.79 -5.77 -20.47
CA PRO A 268 -5.46 -4.63 -19.84
C PRO A 268 -6.87 -4.98 -19.40
N ALA A 269 -7.29 -4.45 -18.24
CA ALA A 269 -8.62 -4.69 -17.68
C ALA A 269 -9.33 -3.40 -17.32
N SER A 270 -10.62 -3.30 -17.60
CA SER A 270 -11.45 -2.17 -17.20
C SER A 270 -11.64 -2.12 -15.68
N TYR A 271 -12.18 -1.01 -15.20
CA TYR A 271 -12.50 -0.81 -13.78
C TYR A 271 -13.82 -0.06 -13.64
N SER A 272 -14.81 -0.71 -13.04
CA SER A 272 -16.05 -0.07 -12.58
C SER A 272 -15.90 0.36 -11.11
N PHE A 273 -16.46 1.53 -10.80
CA PHE A 273 -16.53 2.07 -9.44
C PHE A 273 -17.73 1.54 -8.65
N ASP A 274 -18.56 0.70 -9.27
CA ASP A 274 -19.74 0.13 -8.65
C ASP A 274 -19.39 -0.62 -7.36
N ILE A 275 -20.32 -0.56 -6.41
CA ILE A 275 -20.26 -1.44 -5.26
C ILE A 275 -20.73 -2.83 -5.72
N SER A 276 -19.92 -3.85 -5.43
CA SER A 276 -20.31 -5.23 -5.74
C SER A 276 -21.63 -5.58 -5.03
N ILE A 277 -22.50 -6.31 -5.72
CA ILE A 277 -23.80 -6.72 -5.18
C ILE A 277 -23.59 -7.53 -3.89
N GLU A 278 -22.58 -8.38 -3.87
CA GLU A 278 -22.23 -9.21 -2.71
C GLU A 278 -21.84 -8.35 -1.49
N TYR A 279 -21.16 -7.22 -1.71
CA TYR A 279 -20.84 -6.31 -0.61
C TYR A 279 -22.08 -5.56 -0.12
N LEU A 280 -22.97 -5.14 -1.03
CA LEU A 280 -24.27 -4.54 -0.65
C LEU A 280 -25.12 -5.54 0.16
N ASP A 281 -25.13 -6.79 -0.25
CA ASP A 281 -25.83 -7.87 0.44
C ASP A 281 -25.23 -8.14 1.82
N PHE A 282 -23.91 -8.18 1.92
CA PHE A 282 -23.23 -8.27 3.22
C PHE A 282 -23.62 -7.10 4.15
N LEU A 283 -23.61 -5.85 3.65
CA LEU A 283 -24.02 -4.69 4.44
C LEU A 283 -25.49 -4.74 4.87
N LYS A 284 -26.35 -5.36 4.06
CA LYS A 284 -27.77 -5.60 4.37
C LYS A 284 -27.99 -6.82 5.27
N GLY A 285 -26.93 -7.55 5.63
CA GLY A 285 -27.01 -8.77 6.43
C GLY A 285 -27.57 -9.98 5.68
N VAL A 286 -27.49 -9.97 4.35
CA VAL A 286 -27.82 -11.12 3.50
C VAL A 286 -26.58 -12.02 3.45
N PHE A 287 -26.72 -13.24 3.95
CA PHE A 287 -25.66 -14.24 3.94
C PHE A 287 -26.01 -15.36 2.95
N TYR A 288 -25.13 -15.58 1.99
CA TYR A 288 -25.22 -16.71 1.08
C TYR A 288 -24.79 -17.99 1.80
N THR A 289 -25.72 -18.91 2.05
CA THR A 289 -25.37 -20.27 2.47
C THR A 289 -24.69 -20.99 1.31
N LYS A 290 -23.47 -21.48 1.55
CA LYS A 290 -22.78 -22.43 0.66
C LYS A 290 -23.49 -23.78 0.64
#